data_AF-A0A1C5YYE1-F1
#
_entry.id   AF-A0A1C5YYE1-F1
#
_cell.length_a   1.000
_cell.length_b   1.000
_cell.length_c   1.000
_cell.angle_alpha   90.00
_cell.angle_beta   90.00
_cell.angle_gamma   90.00
#
_symmetry.space_group_name_H-M   'P 1'
#
loop_
_entity.id
_entity.type
_entity.pdbx_description
1 polymer ?
#
loop_
_entity_poly.entity_id
_entity_poly.type
_entity_poly.pdbx_seq_one_letter_code
_entity_poly.pdbx_strand_id
1 'polypeptide(L)'
;MENLQTKSEKQYYIPMEVNETSKEFFIANGFDLSTDAVWTKIGHRTVRAIMIPATKEQYLEYMRPLWREDKQGKRASKQEDESKMQPVSLDQLYESTEYEVSDGVDLEANLIKQEMIAELHAALDELEEMDRTIMKMFGDGATEKQIAEVVHLSQKGVNKRKKKVMVQLKTRLKDFE
;
A
#
# COMPACT_ATOMS: atom_id res chain seq x y z
N MET A 1 15.71 -58.69 9.77
CA MET A 1 16.70 -58.46 8.70
C MET A 1 16.13 -57.42 7.76
N GLU A 2 16.97 -56.48 7.37
CA GLU A 2 16.65 -55.15 6.85
C GLU A 2 15.80 -55.15 5.58
N ASN A 3 14.72 -54.38 5.60
CA ASN A 3 13.90 -54.10 4.44
C ASN A 3 14.50 -52.90 3.70
N LEU A 4 15.54 -53.16 2.89
CA LEU A 4 16.16 -52.17 2.01
C LEU A 4 15.18 -51.85 0.88
N GLN A 5 14.20 -50.98 1.16
CA GLN A 5 13.50 -50.23 0.11
C GLN A 5 14.55 -49.40 -0.63
N THR A 6 15.00 -49.90 -1.79
CA THR A 6 15.85 -49.18 -2.72
C THR A 6 15.10 -47.91 -3.16
N LYS A 7 15.37 -46.79 -2.47
CA LYS A 7 14.97 -45.46 -2.92
C LYS A 7 15.50 -45.31 -4.34
N SER A 8 14.61 -45.13 -5.31
CA SER A 8 14.96 -44.85 -6.70
C SER A 8 16.13 -43.86 -6.74
N GLU A 9 17.26 -44.29 -7.28
CA GLU A 9 18.49 -43.48 -7.33
C GLU A 9 18.19 -42.19 -8.10
N LYS A 10 18.30 -41.05 -7.43
CA LYS A 10 18.12 -39.75 -8.10
C LYS A 10 19.26 -39.59 -9.10
N GLN A 11 18.92 -39.43 -10.38
CA GLN A 11 19.90 -39.10 -11.41
C GLN A 11 20.31 -37.64 -11.23
N TYR A 12 21.62 -37.39 -11.16
CA TYR A 12 22.18 -36.05 -11.03
C TYR A 12 22.81 -35.64 -12.36
N TYR A 13 22.58 -34.39 -12.75
CA TYR A 13 23.13 -33.82 -13.97
C TYR A 13 23.78 -32.48 -13.68
N ILE A 14 25.00 -32.29 -14.17
CA ILE A 14 25.71 -31.03 -14.09
C ILE A 14 25.47 -30.25 -15.39
N PRO A 15 24.87 -29.05 -15.32
CA PRO A 15 24.72 -28.21 -16.50
C PRO A 15 26.06 -27.53 -16.82
N MET A 16 26.67 -27.88 -17.95
CA MET A 16 27.89 -27.22 -18.43
C MET A 16 27.60 -26.29 -19.59
N GLU A 17 28.01 -25.03 -19.46
CA GLU A 17 27.83 -23.99 -20.47
C GLU A 17 28.59 -24.29 -21.76
N VAL A 18 27.90 -24.12 -22.88
CA VAL A 18 28.49 -24.22 -24.21
C VAL A 18 29.10 -22.86 -24.59
N ASN A 19 30.39 -22.70 -24.29
CA ASN A 19 31.21 -21.57 -24.76
C ASN A 19 32.02 -21.96 -26.00
N GLU A 20 32.59 -20.97 -26.71
CA GLU A 20 33.39 -21.22 -27.92
C GLU A 20 34.54 -22.20 -27.69
N THR A 21 35.18 -22.15 -26.53
CA THR A 21 36.23 -23.07 -26.10
C THR A 21 35.69 -24.45 -25.72
N SER A 22 34.49 -24.53 -25.14
CA SER A 22 33.89 -25.80 -24.71
C SER A 22 33.23 -26.56 -25.87
N LYS A 23 32.85 -25.87 -26.96
CA LYS A 23 32.21 -26.48 -28.15
C LYS A 23 33.03 -27.63 -28.72
N GLU A 24 34.34 -27.40 -28.91
CA GLU A 24 35.25 -28.41 -29.45
C GLU A 24 35.35 -29.63 -28.56
N PHE A 25 35.38 -29.41 -27.23
CA PHE A 25 35.38 -30.48 -26.25
C PHE A 25 34.09 -31.30 -26.31
N PHE A 26 32.93 -30.66 -26.42
CA PHE A 26 31.65 -31.37 -26.51
C PHE A 26 31.51 -32.19 -27.80
N ILE A 27 31.89 -31.62 -28.94
CA ILE A 27 31.87 -32.32 -30.23
C ILE A 27 32.83 -33.51 -30.22
N ALA A 28 34.03 -33.35 -29.64
CA ALA A 28 35.01 -34.44 -29.51
C ALA A 28 34.52 -35.57 -28.59
N ASN A 29 33.68 -35.25 -27.60
CA ASN A 29 33.04 -36.25 -26.73
C ASN A 29 31.72 -36.81 -27.32
N GLY A 30 31.40 -36.47 -28.58
CA GLY A 30 30.25 -37.04 -29.30
C GLY A 30 28.91 -36.38 -29.01
N PHE A 31 28.88 -35.21 -28.36
CA PHE A 31 27.65 -34.44 -28.16
C PHE A 31 27.31 -33.60 -29.40
N ASP A 32 26.06 -33.67 -29.84
CA ASP A 32 25.56 -32.77 -30.88
C ASP A 32 25.00 -31.52 -30.23
N LEU A 33 25.74 -30.41 -30.36
CA LEU A 33 25.37 -29.10 -29.84
C LEU A 33 24.00 -28.62 -30.33
N SER A 34 23.52 -29.08 -31.48
CA SER A 34 22.22 -28.69 -32.02
C SER A 34 21.06 -29.37 -31.28
N THR A 35 21.25 -30.62 -30.88
CA THR A 35 20.20 -31.50 -30.33
C THR A 35 20.29 -31.63 -28.81
N ASP A 36 21.50 -31.73 -28.26
CA ASP A 36 21.75 -32.06 -26.83
C ASP A 36 21.83 -30.82 -25.94
N ALA A 37 22.01 -29.63 -26.53
CA ALA A 37 22.17 -28.39 -25.77
C ALA A 37 20.81 -27.77 -25.43
N VAL A 38 20.49 -27.73 -24.14
CA VAL A 38 19.22 -27.22 -23.60
C VAL A 38 19.43 -25.87 -22.92
N TRP A 39 18.44 -24.98 -23.07
CA TRP A 39 18.41 -23.74 -22.30
C TRP A 39 18.09 -24.05 -20.84
N THR A 40 19.03 -23.73 -19.95
CA THR A 40 18.86 -23.93 -18.51
C THR A 40 19.28 -22.69 -17.74
N LYS A 41 18.76 -22.58 -16.52
CA LYS A 41 19.06 -21.46 -15.63
C LYS A 41 20.17 -21.85 -14.66
N ILE A 42 21.34 -21.25 -14.82
CA ILE A 42 22.47 -21.39 -13.89
C ILE A 42 22.56 -20.09 -13.08
N GLY A 43 22.17 -20.17 -11.80
CA GLY A 43 22.03 -18.98 -10.95
C GLY A 43 21.00 -17.99 -11.51
N HIS A 44 21.44 -16.76 -11.82
CA HIS A 44 20.60 -15.71 -12.42
C HIS A 44 20.65 -15.65 -13.95
N ARG A 45 21.50 -16.45 -14.61
CA ARG A 45 21.74 -16.37 -16.05
C ARG A 45 21.04 -17.53 -16.78
N THR A 46 20.43 -17.23 -17.93
CA THR A 46 19.91 -18.24 -18.86
C THR A 46 20.97 -18.59 -19.86
N VAL A 47 21.42 -19.85 -19.82
CA VAL A 47 22.59 -20.31 -20.54
C VAL A 47 22.24 -21.55 -21.34
N ARG A 48 22.82 -21.68 -22.54
CA ARG A 48 22.74 -22.89 -23.35
C ARG A 48 23.77 -23.89 -22.81
N ALA A 49 23.29 -25.00 -22.25
CA ALA A 49 24.12 -25.96 -21.55
C ALA A 49 23.84 -27.40 -21.96
N ILE A 50 24.87 -28.24 -21.87
CA ILE A 50 24.73 -29.70 -22.00
C ILE A 50 24.61 -30.30 -20.60
N MET A 51 23.69 -31.26 -20.45
CA MET A 51 23.42 -31.94 -19.18
C MET A 51 24.29 -33.18 -19.07
N ILE A 52 25.37 -33.10 -18.29
CA ILE A 52 26.29 -34.23 -18.12
C ILE A 52 25.86 -35.08 -16.93
N PRO A 53 25.62 -36.38 -17.11
CA PRO A 53 25.29 -37.28 -16.00
C PRO A 53 26.46 -37.31 -15.02
N ALA A 54 26.17 -37.10 -13.74
CA ALA A 54 27.16 -37.03 -12.69
C ALA A 54 26.75 -37.90 -11.50
N THR A 55 27.73 -38.33 -10.72
CA THR A 55 27.44 -38.89 -9.40
C THR A 55 26.98 -37.78 -8.45
N LYS A 56 26.28 -38.16 -7.38
CA LYS A 56 25.79 -37.21 -6.37
C LYS A 56 26.90 -36.34 -5.78
N GLU A 57 28.06 -36.93 -5.53
CA GLU A 57 29.19 -36.23 -4.91
C GLU A 57 29.75 -35.17 -5.86
N GLN A 58 30.03 -35.54 -7.11
CA GLN A 58 30.48 -34.63 -8.16
C GLN A 58 29.49 -33.48 -8.38
N TYR A 59 28.19 -33.79 -8.43
CA TYR A 59 27.14 -32.78 -8.56
C TYR A 59 27.17 -31.78 -7.40
N LEU A 60 27.25 -32.26 -6.17
CA LEU A 60 27.25 -31.40 -4.99
C LEU A 60 28.51 -30.55 -4.90
N GLU A 61 29.68 -31.09 -5.24
CA GLU A 61 30.94 -30.33 -5.25
C GLU A 61 30.91 -29.23 -6.31
N TYR A 62 30.45 -29.55 -7.53
CA TYR A 62 30.36 -28.59 -8.61
C TYR A 62 29.34 -27.48 -8.32
N MET A 63 28.16 -27.82 -7.81
CA MET A 63 27.08 -26.85 -7.61
C MET A 63 27.27 -25.98 -6.36
N ARG A 64 28.00 -26.45 -5.34
CA ARG A 64 28.15 -25.75 -4.05
C ARG A 64 28.78 -24.36 -4.18
N PRO A 65 29.85 -24.12 -4.96
CA PRO A 65 30.37 -22.78 -5.24
C PRO A 65 29.33 -21.87 -5.91
N LEU A 66 28.67 -22.33 -6.96
CA LEU A 66 27.65 -21.57 -7.69
C LEU A 66 26.49 -21.15 -6.79
N TRP A 67 26.05 -22.02 -5.88
CA TRP A 67 25.03 -21.68 -4.89
C TRP A 67 25.49 -20.68 -3.84
N ARG A 68 26.78 -20.69 -3.46
CA ARG A 68 27.31 -19.70 -2.52
C ARG A 68 27.30 -18.32 -3.15
N GLU A 69 27.74 -18.21 -4.40
CA GLU A 69 27.72 -16.95 -5.16
C GLU A 69 26.30 -16.43 -5.36
N ASP A 70 25.36 -17.29 -5.77
CA ASP A 70 23.94 -16.93 -5.92
C ASP A 70 23.32 -16.45 -4.60
N LYS A 71 23.60 -17.14 -3.48
CA LYS A 71 23.14 -16.72 -2.15
C LYS A 71 23.79 -15.41 -1.69
N GLN A 72 25.05 -15.16 -2.04
CA GLN A 72 25.72 -13.89 -1.74
C GLN A 72 25.11 -12.75 -2.54
N GLY A 73 24.89 -12.92 -3.85
CA GLY A 73 24.22 -11.92 -4.70
C GLY A 73 22.82 -11.55 -4.20
N LYS A 74 22.05 -12.54 -3.73
CA LYS A 74 20.73 -12.30 -3.10
C LYS A 74 20.80 -11.50 -1.81
N ARG A 75 21.88 -11.65 -1.03
CA ARG A 75 22.08 -10.85 0.20
C ARG A 75 22.49 -9.42 -0.13
N ALA A 76 23.39 -9.24 -1.10
CA ALA A 76 23.85 -7.92 -1.52
C ALA A 76 22.73 -7.09 -2.16
N SER A 77 21.96 -7.67 -3.07
CA SER A 77 20.80 -7.00 -3.68
C SER A 77 19.74 -6.61 -2.66
N LYS A 78 19.45 -7.48 -1.69
CA LYS A 78 18.52 -7.16 -0.60
C LYS A 78 19.02 -6.00 0.27
N GLN A 79 20.31 -5.94 0.55
CA GLN A 79 20.91 -4.84 1.30
C GLN A 79 20.88 -3.52 0.51
N GLU A 80 21.13 -3.55 -0.80
CA GLU A 80 21.00 -2.37 -1.66
C GLU A 80 19.55 -1.89 -1.79
N ASP A 81 18.60 -2.79 -1.96
CA ASP A 81 17.17 -2.45 -2.01
C ASP A 81 16.70 -1.92 -0.65
N GLU A 82 17.10 -2.53 0.46
CA GLU A 82 16.81 -2.00 1.80
C GLU A 82 17.40 -0.60 1.98
N SER A 83 18.65 -0.33 1.55
CA SER A 83 19.22 1.03 1.58
C SER A 83 18.51 2.04 0.67
N LYS A 84 17.96 1.61 -0.48
CA LYS A 84 17.19 2.47 -1.39
C LYS A 84 15.74 2.70 -0.93
N MET A 85 15.21 1.82 -0.09
CA MET A 85 13.83 1.85 0.40
C MET A 85 13.69 2.43 1.82
N GLN A 86 14.80 2.77 2.49
CA GLN A 86 14.74 3.43 3.79
C GLN A 86 14.59 4.94 3.59
N PRO A 87 13.48 5.55 4.05
CA PRO A 87 13.45 6.99 4.18
C PRO A 87 14.42 7.33 5.32
N VAL A 88 15.60 7.78 4.95
CA VAL A 88 16.40 8.57 5.87
C VAL A 88 15.56 9.81 6.19
N SER A 89 15.45 10.12 7.47
CA SER A 89 14.60 11.15 8.10
C SER A 89 14.02 12.26 7.21
N LEU A 90 12.88 12.83 7.63
CA LEU A 90 12.33 14.05 7.01
C LEU A 90 13.40 15.15 6.84
N ASP A 91 14.32 15.28 7.80
CA ASP A 91 15.47 16.17 7.70
C ASP A 91 16.37 15.88 6.48
N GLN A 92 16.70 14.62 6.19
CA GLN A 92 17.50 14.29 5.01
C GLN A 92 16.73 14.50 3.70
N LEU A 93 15.41 14.25 3.70
CA LEU A 93 14.58 14.58 2.54
C LEU A 93 14.58 16.08 2.25
N TYR A 94 14.48 16.93 3.28
CA TYR A 94 14.58 18.37 3.13
C TYR A 94 15.98 18.80 2.66
N GLU A 95 17.05 18.29 3.27
CA GLU A 95 18.44 18.58 2.85
C GLU A 95 18.72 18.23 1.38
N SER A 96 18.09 17.17 0.87
CA SER A 96 18.34 16.67 -0.49
C SER A 96 17.46 17.30 -1.56
N THR A 97 16.23 17.72 -1.21
CA THR A 97 15.24 18.20 -2.18
C THR A 97 14.84 19.65 -1.99
N GLU A 98 15.20 20.26 -0.85
CA GLU A 98 14.73 21.58 -0.39
C GLU A 98 13.19 21.73 -0.40
N TYR A 99 12.49 20.60 -0.48
CA TYR A 99 11.04 20.55 -0.61
C TYR A 99 10.43 20.35 0.78
N GLU A 100 9.59 21.30 1.18
CA GLU A 100 8.77 21.20 2.38
C GLU A 100 7.30 21.10 1.97
N VAL A 101 6.59 20.11 2.52
CA VAL A 101 5.14 19.99 2.30
C VAL A 101 4.46 21.10 3.08
N SER A 102 3.82 22.03 2.38
CA SER A 102 3.01 23.08 3.02
C SER A 102 1.90 22.43 3.85
N ASP A 103 1.80 22.79 5.13
CA ASP A 103 0.69 22.34 5.95
C ASP A 103 -0.59 22.97 5.40
N GLY A 104 -1.45 22.13 4.82
CA GLY A 104 -2.69 22.58 4.14
C GLY A 104 -3.80 22.94 5.12
N VAL A 105 -3.51 22.93 6.43
CA VAL A 105 -4.49 23.04 7.50
C VAL A 105 -4.29 24.36 8.23
N ASP A 106 -5.27 25.25 8.07
CA ASP A 106 -5.37 26.46 8.90
C ASP A 106 -5.92 26.08 10.28
N LEU A 107 -5.02 25.92 11.25
CA LEU A 107 -5.35 25.54 12.63
C LEU A 107 -6.24 26.60 13.31
N GLU A 108 -5.99 27.87 13.06
CA GLU A 108 -6.77 28.97 13.63
C GLU A 108 -8.20 28.93 13.10
N ALA A 109 -8.37 28.81 11.77
CA ALA A 109 -9.69 28.69 11.18
C ALA A 109 -10.44 27.43 11.64
N ASN A 110 -9.74 26.33 11.90
CA ASN A 110 -10.37 25.13 12.43
C ASN A 110 -10.82 25.29 13.89
N LEU A 111 -10.01 25.97 14.71
CA LEU A 111 -10.37 26.26 16.09
C LEU A 111 -11.60 27.18 16.17
N ILE A 112 -11.60 28.28 15.39
CA ILE A 112 -12.74 29.20 15.31
C ILE A 112 -14.02 28.46 14.89
N LYS A 113 -13.94 27.58 13.88
CA LYS A 113 -15.09 26.76 13.46
C LYS A 113 -15.59 25.85 14.57
N GLN A 114 -14.71 25.22 15.34
CA GLN A 114 -15.09 24.35 16.44
C GLN A 114 -15.80 25.12 17.55
N GLU A 115 -15.28 26.29 17.94
CA GLU A 115 -15.92 27.16 18.94
C GLU A 115 -17.28 27.68 18.45
N MET A 116 -17.37 28.10 17.18
CA MET A 116 -18.63 28.54 16.57
C MET A 116 -19.70 27.43 16.57
N ILE A 117 -19.32 26.19 16.29
CA ILE A 117 -20.24 25.04 16.34
C ILE A 117 -20.71 24.77 17.78
N ALA A 118 -19.80 24.86 18.76
CA ALA A 118 -20.15 24.65 20.16
C ALA A 118 -21.17 25.71 20.65
N GLU A 119 -20.95 26.98 20.32
CA GLU A 119 -21.88 28.06 20.67
C GLU A 119 -23.22 27.91 19.94
N LEU A 120 -23.22 27.48 18.67
CA LEU A 120 -24.45 27.18 17.94
C LEU A 120 -25.27 26.08 18.66
N HIS A 121 -24.62 25.01 19.11
CA HIS A 121 -25.30 23.95 19.86
C HIS A 121 -25.87 24.47 21.19
N ALA A 122 -25.12 25.29 21.93
CA ALA A 122 -25.60 25.92 23.16
C ALA A 122 -26.83 26.81 22.91
N ALA A 123 -26.78 27.66 21.87
CA ALA A 123 -27.89 28.51 21.49
C ALA A 123 -29.13 27.72 21.02
N LEU A 124 -28.94 26.56 20.40
CA LEU A 124 -30.02 25.66 20.01
C LEU A 124 -30.64 24.92 21.20
N ASP A 125 -29.87 24.62 22.24
CA ASP A 125 -30.35 23.95 23.46
C ASP A 125 -31.17 24.90 24.35
N GLU A 126 -30.97 26.21 24.25
CA GLU A 126 -31.78 27.23 24.93
C GLU A 126 -33.15 27.49 24.25
N LEU A 127 -33.37 26.96 23.04
CA LEU A 127 -34.64 27.15 22.33
C LEU A 127 -35.80 26.39 22.96
N GLU A 128 -37.01 26.91 22.76
CA GLU A 128 -38.24 26.20 23.07
C GLU A 128 -38.27 24.84 22.34
N GLU A 129 -38.77 23.79 23.00
CA GLU A 129 -38.82 22.41 22.46
C GLU A 129 -39.46 22.36 21.05
N MET A 130 -40.47 23.18 20.83
CA MET A 130 -41.15 23.35 19.56
C MET A 130 -40.24 23.94 18.47
N ASP A 131 -39.51 25.00 18.80
CA ASP A 131 -38.58 25.68 17.89
C ASP A 131 -37.36 24.78 17.58
N ARG A 132 -36.90 23.99 18.55
CA ARG A 132 -35.86 22.96 18.37
C ARG A 132 -36.31 21.86 17.40
N THR A 133 -37.55 21.40 17.53
CA THR A 133 -38.14 20.40 16.62
C THR A 133 -38.27 20.94 15.19
N ILE A 134 -38.69 22.21 15.04
CA ILE A 134 -38.74 22.90 13.75
C ILE A 134 -37.34 22.97 13.11
N MET A 135 -36.32 23.38 13.87
CA MET A 135 -34.96 23.52 13.35
C MET A 135 -34.32 22.19 13.00
N LYS A 136 -34.56 21.14 13.80
CA LYS A 136 -34.08 19.79 13.49
C LYS A 136 -34.66 19.27 12.17
N MET A 137 -35.98 19.32 12.02
CA MET A 137 -36.62 18.88 10.77
C MET A 137 -36.25 19.76 9.58
N PHE A 138 -36.01 21.05 9.79
CA PHE A 138 -35.49 21.92 8.75
C PHE A 138 -34.06 21.52 8.32
N GLY A 139 -33.20 21.17 9.29
CA GLY A 139 -31.85 20.65 9.04
C GLY A 139 -31.87 19.32 8.28
N ASP A 140 -32.85 18.46 8.57
CA ASP A 140 -33.09 17.19 7.87
C ASP A 140 -33.68 17.38 6.44
N GLY A 141 -33.89 18.62 6.00
CA GLY A 141 -34.39 18.96 4.66
C GLY A 141 -35.92 18.88 4.49
N ALA A 142 -36.68 18.79 5.59
CA ALA A 142 -38.14 18.75 5.51
C ALA A 142 -38.74 20.07 5.03
N THR A 143 -39.83 19.98 4.26
CA THR A 143 -40.54 21.17 3.79
C THR A 143 -41.36 21.82 4.91
N GLU A 144 -41.57 23.13 4.84
CA GLU A 144 -42.32 23.89 5.86
C GLU A 144 -43.76 23.38 6.05
N LYS A 145 -44.34 22.73 5.03
CA LYS A 145 -45.65 22.08 5.11
C LYS A 145 -45.61 20.78 5.93
N GLN A 146 -44.61 19.93 5.72
CA GLN A 146 -44.40 18.71 6.52
C GLN A 146 -44.11 19.06 7.98
N ILE A 147 -43.31 20.12 8.22
CA ILE A 147 -43.03 20.60 9.57
C ILE A 147 -44.32 21.11 10.25
N ALA A 148 -45.15 21.84 9.52
CA ALA A 148 -46.43 22.35 10.01
C ALA A 148 -47.40 21.23 10.44
N GLU A 149 -47.44 20.12 9.69
CA GLU A 149 -48.26 18.95 10.02
C GLU A 149 -47.83 18.30 11.35
N VAL A 150 -46.52 18.13 11.57
CA VAL A 150 -45.96 17.51 12.80
C VAL A 150 -46.12 18.41 14.01
N VAL A 151 -45.86 19.72 13.86
CA VAL A 151 -45.88 20.69 14.97
C VAL A 151 -47.29 21.25 15.20
N HIS A 152 -48.29 20.78 14.46
CA HIS A 152 -49.68 21.24 14.50
C HIS A 152 -49.83 22.77 14.39
N LEU A 153 -49.00 23.38 13.53
CA LEU A 153 -49.00 24.82 13.26
C LEU A 153 -49.39 25.10 11.81
N SER A 154 -49.72 26.35 11.49
CA SER A 154 -49.80 26.76 10.09
C SER A 154 -48.40 26.87 9.49
N GLN A 155 -48.26 26.59 8.18
CA GLN A 155 -47.02 26.80 7.43
C GLN A 155 -46.44 28.22 7.66
N LYS A 156 -47.31 29.24 7.68
CA LYS A 156 -46.91 30.63 7.95
C LYS A 156 -46.38 30.82 9.38
N GLY A 157 -46.94 30.12 10.36
CA GLY A 157 -46.47 30.10 11.74
C GLY A 157 -45.07 29.48 11.87
N VAL A 158 -44.84 28.34 11.22
CA VAL A 158 -43.52 27.68 11.15
C VAL A 158 -42.49 28.62 10.52
N ASN A 159 -42.80 29.25 9.39
CA ASN A 159 -41.88 30.20 8.73
C ASN A 159 -41.55 31.41 9.64
N LYS A 160 -42.53 31.94 10.37
CA LYS A 160 -42.30 33.04 11.31
C LYS A 160 -41.37 32.63 12.47
N ARG A 161 -41.60 31.44 13.05
CA ARG A 161 -40.73 30.88 14.12
C ARG A 161 -39.32 30.60 13.60
N LYS A 162 -39.18 29.93 12.45
CA LYS A 162 -37.90 29.69 11.78
C LYS A 162 -37.10 30.98 11.56
N LYS A 163 -37.72 32.04 11.04
CA LYS A 163 -37.08 33.34 10.85
C LYS A 163 -36.63 33.96 12.18
N LYS A 164 -37.47 33.90 13.22
CA LYS A 164 -37.13 34.42 14.55
C LYS A 164 -35.90 33.72 15.12
N VAL A 165 -35.88 32.40 15.10
CA VAL A 165 -34.75 31.59 15.60
C VAL A 165 -33.48 31.88 14.79
N MET A 166 -33.57 31.97 13.45
CA MET A 166 -32.41 32.31 12.61
C MET A 166 -31.81 33.68 12.95
N VAL A 167 -32.65 34.67 13.27
CA VAL A 167 -32.17 35.99 13.73
C VAL A 167 -31.49 35.90 15.10
N GLN A 168 -32.04 35.12 16.03
CA GLN A 168 -31.44 34.90 17.35
C GLN A 168 -30.07 34.23 17.23
N LEU A 169 -29.96 33.16 16.44
CA LEU A 169 -28.70 32.45 16.19
C LEU A 169 -27.66 33.39 15.54
N LYS A 170 -28.05 34.15 14.51
CA LYS A 170 -27.15 35.14 13.88
C LYS A 170 -26.68 36.22 14.86
N THR A 171 -27.52 36.63 15.81
CA THR A 171 -27.14 37.65 16.78
C THR A 171 -26.10 37.12 17.76
N ARG A 172 -26.23 35.85 18.19
CA ARG A 172 -25.27 35.18 19.08
C ARG A 172 -23.94 34.88 18.40
N LEU A 173 -23.97 34.52 17.13
CA LEU A 173 -22.78 34.11 16.37
C LEU A 173 -22.02 35.29 15.76
N LYS A 174 -22.45 36.53 15.99
CA LYS A 174 -21.84 37.72 15.40
C LYS A 174 -20.40 37.94 15.87
N ASP A 175 -20.06 37.43 17.05
CA ASP A 175 -18.73 37.57 17.64
C ASP A 175 -17.71 36.56 17.08
N PHE A 176 -18.17 35.61 16.26
CA PHE A 176 -17.35 34.57 15.59
C PHE A 176 -17.14 34.84 14.08
N GLU A 177 -17.61 35.99 13.59
CA GLU A 177 -17.47 36.46 12.20
C GLU A 177 -16.28 37.40 12.05
#